data_AF-A0A8S3JLK8-F1
#
_entry.id   AF-A0A8S3JLK8-F1
#
_cell.length_a   1.000
_cell.length_b   1.000
_cell.length_c   1.000
_cell.angle_alpha   90.00
_cell.angle_beta   90.00
_cell.angle_gamma   90.00
#
_symmetry.space_group_name_H-M   'P 1'
#
loop_
_entity.id
_entity.type
_entity.pdbx_description
1 polymer ?
#
loop_
_entity_poly.entity_id
_entity_poly.type
_entity_poly.pdbx_seq_one_letter_code
_entity_poly.pdbx_strand_id
1 'polypeptide(L)'
;AIENRHEKNDNERASRETIDRNIIQLIETLKGLAQYQQIKNQILKKGLISTLVAYYEKSDGLPKQLLLECIWTLSFNEQIAQQLCTNSKFIASLENITKLTNDGTQQDTIRHSNSYCSRQNGTVVASSEGTHNGIQKVTDGLLWKLVNGMIIK
;
A
#
# COMPACT_ATOMS: atom_id res chain seq x y z
N ALA A 1 19.95 -8.48 37.06
CA ALA A 1 20.38 -8.22 35.66
C ALA A 1 19.35 -8.62 34.59
N ILE A 2 18.31 -9.41 34.93
CA ILE A 2 17.27 -9.86 33.99
C ILE A 2 16.12 -8.83 33.92
N GLU A 3 15.79 -8.18 35.04
CA GLU A 3 14.72 -7.17 35.17
C GLU A 3 14.95 -5.93 34.28
N ASN A 4 16.17 -5.37 34.27
CA ASN A 4 16.56 -4.25 33.39
C ASN A 4 16.53 -4.57 31.88
N ARG A 5 16.54 -5.86 31.47
CA ARG A 5 16.43 -6.24 30.04
C ARG A 5 14.98 -6.28 29.58
N HIS A 6 14.04 -6.55 30.48
CA HIS A 6 12.62 -6.65 30.12
C HIS A 6 12.02 -5.25 29.92
N GLU A 7 12.27 -4.33 30.85
CA GLU A 7 11.81 -2.93 30.74
C GLU A 7 12.38 -2.19 29.52
N LYS A 8 13.63 -2.48 29.16
CA LYS A 8 14.25 -1.90 27.95
C LYS A 8 13.56 -2.39 26.68
N ASN A 9 13.22 -3.68 26.61
CA ASN A 9 12.54 -4.25 25.45
C ASN A 9 11.10 -3.73 25.30
N ASP A 10 10.40 -3.52 26.42
CA ASP A 10 9.03 -2.99 26.40
C ASP A 10 9.00 -1.51 25.98
N ASN A 11 9.96 -0.70 26.43
CA ASN A 11 10.10 0.68 25.98
C ASN A 11 10.48 0.79 24.49
N GLU A 12 11.37 -0.08 24.00
CA GLU A 12 11.72 -0.13 22.57
C GLU A 12 10.51 -0.54 21.71
N ARG A 13 9.68 -1.47 22.21
CA ARG A 13 8.45 -1.88 21.54
C ARG A 13 7.41 -0.76 21.49
N ALA A 14 7.14 -0.10 22.61
CA ALA A 14 6.20 1.02 22.68
C ALA A 14 6.62 2.19 21.79
N SER A 15 7.93 2.46 21.70
CA SER A 15 8.49 3.48 20.80
C SER A 15 8.25 3.13 19.33
N ARG A 16 8.49 1.87 18.92
CA ARG A 16 8.21 1.41 17.55
C ARG A 16 6.74 1.49 17.20
N GLU A 17 5.86 1.03 18.09
CA GLU A 17 4.41 1.11 17.88
C GLU A 17 3.93 2.56 17.70
N THR A 18 4.54 3.50 18.42
CA THR A 18 4.25 4.94 18.25
C THR A 18 4.72 5.46 16.90
N ILE A 19 5.92 5.07 16.46
CA ILE A 19 6.46 5.45 15.16
C ILE A 19 5.58 4.91 14.02
N ASP A 20 5.18 3.63 14.08
CA ASP A 20 4.34 3.01 13.05
C ASP A 20 2.97 3.68 12.94
N ARG A 21 2.36 4.03 14.08
CA ARG A 21 1.10 4.80 14.10
C ARG A 21 1.26 6.17 13.45
N ASN A 22 2.34 6.88 13.77
CA ASN A 22 2.61 8.20 13.20
C ASN A 22 2.84 8.12 11.68
N ILE A 23 3.54 7.09 11.22
CA ILE A 23 3.75 6.81 9.79
C ILE A 23 2.41 6.58 9.09
N ILE A 24 1.54 5.72 9.65
CA ILE A 24 0.22 5.44 9.10
C ILE A 24 -0.59 6.72 8.97
N GLN A 25 -0.67 7.52 10.04
CA GLN A 25 -1.39 8.81 10.03
C GLN A 25 -0.84 9.79 8.99
N LEU A 26 0.49 9.85 8.83
CA LEU A 26 1.13 10.67 7.80
C LEU A 26 0.73 10.24 6.39
N ILE A 27 0.72 8.94 6.11
CA ILE A 27 0.33 8.41 4.79
C ILE A 27 -1.16 8.67 4.53
N GLU A 28 -2.03 8.46 5.52
CA GLU A 28 -3.47 8.75 5.39
C GLU A 28 -3.74 10.23 5.16
N THR A 29 -3.04 11.10 5.88
CA THR A 29 -3.12 12.54 5.70
C THR A 29 -2.67 12.92 4.29
N LEU A 30 -1.53 12.38 3.84
CA LEU A 30 -1.04 12.62 2.49
C LEU A 30 -2.02 12.13 1.43
N LYS A 31 -2.62 10.95 1.60
CA LYS A 31 -3.66 10.39 0.71
C LYS A 31 -4.87 11.31 0.62
N GLY A 32 -5.34 11.85 1.75
CA GLY A 32 -6.43 12.84 1.77
C GLY A 32 -6.04 14.13 1.05
N LEU A 33 -4.85 14.66 1.33
CA LEU A 33 -4.34 15.88 0.69
C LEU A 33 -4.04 15.70 -0.80
N ALA A 34 -3.64 14.50 -1.22
CA ALA A 34 -3.34 14.14 -2.61
C ALA A 34 -4.56 14.26 -3.53
N GLN A 35 -5.77 14.41 -3.00
CA GLN A 35 -6.96 14.69 -3.81
C GLN A 35 -6.93 16.09 -4.42
N TYR A 36 -6.25 17.06 -3.77
CA TYR A 36 -6.20 18.45 -4.22
C TYR A 36 -5.10 18.67 -5.26
N GLN A 37 -5.45 19.31 -6.38
CA GLN A 37 -4.50 19.56 -7.49
C GLN A 37 -3.27 20.37 -7.06
N GLN A 38 -3.44 21.33 -6.15
CA GLN A 38 -2.32 22.14 -5.62
C GLN A 38 -1.26 21.27 -4.96
N ILE A 39 -1.69 20.25 -4.20
CA ILE A 39 -0.80 19.31 -3.53
C ILE A 39 -0.09 18.42 -4.55
N LYS A 40 -0.80 17.90 -5.55
CA LYS A 40 -0.20 17.13 -6.65
C LYS A 40 0.90 17.92 -7.38
N ASN A 41 0.66 19.20 -7.63
CA ASN A 41 1.64 20.09 -8.26
C ASN A 41 2.87 20.33 -7.38
N GLN A 42 2.69 20.46 -6.06
CA GLN A 42 3.81 20.58 -5.12
C GLN A 42 4.64 19.28 -5.04
N ILE A 43 3.97 18.14 -5.06
CA ILE A 43 4.61 16.81 -5.10
C ILE A 43 5.49 16.68 -6.35
N LEU A 44 4.99 17.07 -7.51
CA LEU A 44 5.74 17.11 -8.76
C LEU A 44 6.93 18.07 -8.68
N LYS A 45 6.69 19.32 -8.26
CA LYS A 45 7.73 20.35 -8.17
C LYS A 45 8.88 19.94 -7.26
N LYS A 46 8.58 19.22 -6.17
CA LYS A 46 9.57 18.74 -5.19
C LYS A 46 10.15 17.36 -5.53
N GLY A 47 9.72 16.72 -6.62
CA GLY A 47 10.22 15.39 -7.01
C GLY A 47 9.87 14.27 -6.02
N LEU A 48 8.81 14.44 -5.23
CA LEU A 48 8.50 13.54 -4.10
C LEU A 48 8.01 12.16 -4.52
N ILE A 49 7.64 11.97 -5.79
CA ILE A 49 7.20 10.66 -6.32
C ILE A 49 8.29 9.60 -6.14
N SER A 50 9.55 9.94 -6.41
CA SER A 50 10.68 9.03 -6.23
C SER A 50 10.83 8.57 -4.77
N THR A 51 10.67 9.50 -3.82
CA THR A 51 10.70 9.21 -2.38
C THR A 51 9.56 8.31 -1.95
N LEU A 52 8.34 8.53 -2.47
CA LEU A 52 7.17 7.70 -2.15
C LEU A 52 7.35 6.26 -2.65
N VAL A 53 7.89 6.09 -3.85
CA VAL A 53 8.20 4.76 -4.41
C VAL A 53 9.29 4.07 -3.59
N ALA A 54 10.38 4.77 -3.26
CA ALA A 54 11.46 4.21 -2.44
C ALA A 54 10.98 3.81 -1.04
N TYR A 55 9.99 4.53 -0.50
CA TYR A 55 9.40 4.19 0.79
C TYR A 55 8.48 2.97 0.67
N TYR A 56 7.66 2.90 -0.38
CA TYR A 56 6.83 1.72 -0.71
C TYR A 56 7.66 0.43 -0.79
N GLU A 57 8.86 0.47 -1.40
CA GLU A 57 9.74 -0.70 -1.51
C GLU A 57 10.22 -1.23 -0.14
N LYS A 58 10.31 -0.35 0.86
CA LYS A 58 10.77 -0.67 2.22
C LYS A 58 9.63 -0.99 3.18
N SER A 59 8.39 -0.68 2.81
CA SER A 59 7.21 -0.93 3.63
C SER A 59 6.66 -2.32 3.38
N ASP A 60 6.07 -2.88 4.43
CA ASP A 60 5.28 -4.11 4.44
C ASP A 60 3.89 -3.85 5.05
N GLY A 61 3.01 -4.85 4.97
CA GLY A 61 1.68 -4.80 5.58
C GLY A 61 0.85 -3.56 5.23
N LEU A 62 0.23 -2.98 6.27
CA LEU A 62 -0.72 -1.87 6.14
C LEU A 62 -0.09 -0.58 5.59
N PRO A 63 1.10 -0.11 6.05
CA PRO A 63 1.77 1.05 5.45
C PRO A 63 1.99 0.90 3.95
N LYS A 64 2.38 -0.31 3.49
CA LYS A 64 2.56 -0.58 2.05
C LYS A 64 1.26 -0.42 1.26
N GLN A 65 0.16 -0.94 1.80
CA GLN A 65 -1.17 -0.78 1.19
C GLN A 65 -1.57 0.69 1.07
N LEU A 66 -1.45 1.45 2.16
CA LEU A 66 -1.83 2.87 2.19
C LEU A 66 -0.97 3.71 1.23
N LEU A 67 0.32 3.39 1.12
CA LEU A 67 1.20 4.04 0.14
C LEU A 67 0.78 3.74 -1.29
N LEU A 68 0.43 2.49 -1.61
CA LEU A 68 -0.09 2.13 -2.93
C LEU A 68 -1.38 2.90 -3.24
N GLU A 69 -2.30 3.01 -2.29
CA GLU A 69 -3.54 3.78 -2.46
C GLU A 69 -3.26 5.29 -2.65
N CYS A 70 -2.26 5.82 -1.96
CA CYS A 70 -1.80 7.19 -2.13
C CYS A 70 -1.20 7.39 -3.53
N ILE A 71 -0.30 6.51 -3.97
CA ILE A 71 0.32 6.54 -5.31
C ILE A 71 -0.75 6.40 -6.40
N TRP A 72 -1.72 5.51 -6.21
CA TRP A 72 -2.89 5.38 -7.09
C TRP A 72 -3.66 6.68 -7.21
N THR A 73 -3.95 7.36 -6.10
CA THR A 73 -4.63 8.66 -6.09
C THR A 73 -3.83 9.73 -6.84
N LEU A 74 -2.51 9.75 -6.62
CA LEU A 74 -1.60 10.69 -7.28
C LEU A 74 -1.49 10.43 -8.79
N SER A 75 -1.55 9.16 -9.23
CA SER A 75 -1.48 8.77 -10.64
C SER A 75 -2.62 9.34 -11.51
N PHE A 76 -3.68 9.92 -10.92
CA PHE A 76 -4.70 10.65 -11.70
C PHE A 76 -4.21 12.00 -12.21
N ASN A 77 -3.04 12.46 -11.78
CA ASN A 77 -2.31 13.50 -12.50
C ASN A 77 -1.42 12.84 -13.56
N GLU A 78 -1.55 13.28 -14.81
CA GLU A 78 -0.87 12.68 -15.96
C GLU A 78 0.65 12.75 -15.87
N GLN A 79 1.21 13.87 -15.38
CA GLN A 79 2.66 14.01 -15.22
C GLN A 79 3.20 13.05 -14.14
N ILE A 80 2.44 12.84 -13.06
CA ILE A 80 2.79 11.84 -12.05
C ILE A 80 2.73 10.43 -12.64
N ALA A 81 1.68 10.11 -13.38
CA ALA A 81 1.55 8.81 -14.05
C ALA A 81 2.74 8.54 -14.99
N GLN A 82 3.12 9.53 -15.81
CA GLN A 82 4.30 9.44 -16.68
C GLN A 82 5.59 9.16 -15.89
N GLN A 83 5.81 9.85 -14.76
CA GLN A 83 6.97 9.59 -13.89
C GLN A 83 6.95 8.18 -13.27
N LEU A 84 5.78 7.64 -12.97
CA LEU A 84 5.65 6.28 -12.45
C LEU A 84 5.92 5.24 -13.55
N CYS A 85 5.45 5.46 -14.78
CA CYS A 85 5.68 4.56 -15.91
C CYS A 85 7.15 4.46 -16.31
N THR A 86 7.92 5.54 -16.17
CA THR A 86 9.36 5.52 -16.47
C THR A 86 10.17 4.78 -15.40
N ASN A 87 9.58 4.49 -14.24
CA ASN A 87 10.22 3.71 -13.19
C ASN A 87 9.97 2.20 -13.42
N SER A 88 10.81 1.58 -14.24
CA SER A 88 10.71 0.15 -14.58
C SER A 88 10.78 -0.78 -13.36
N LYS A 89 11.53 -0.41 -12.32
CA LYS A 89 11.62 -1.20 -11.07
C LYS A 89 10.30 -1.22 -10.33
N PHE A 90 9.64 -0.07 -10.25
CA PHE A 90 8.32 0.04 -9.62
C PHE A 90 7.29 -0.81 -10.37
N ILE A 91 7.24 -0.71 -11.70
CA ILE A 91 6.35 -1.53 -12.53
C ILE A 91 6.61 -3.03 -12.32
N ALA A 92 7.87 -3.47 -12.35
CA ALA A 92 8.22 -4.86 -12.10
C ALA A 92 7.79 -5.33 -10.69
N SER A 93 7.90 -4.47 -9.68
CA SER A 93 7.42 -4.75 -8.32
C SER A 93 5.90 -4.96 -8.29
N LEU A 94 5.14 -4.14 -9.03
CA LEU A 94 3.68 -4.31 -9.15
C LEU A 94 3.33 -5.62 -9.85
N GLU A 95 3.99 -5.94 -10.97
CA GLU A 95 3.77 -7.21 -11.68
C GLU A 95 4.05 -8.44 -10.82
N ASN A 96 5.11 -8.39 -10.00
CA ASN A 96 5.46 -9.50 -9.12
C ASN A 96 4.36 -9.76 -8.08
N ILE A 97 3.74 -8.71 -7.53
CA ILE A 97 2.62 -8.84 -6.60
C ILE A 97 1.45 -9.57 -7.28
N THR A 98 1.11 -9.21 -8.52
CA THR A 98 0.02 -9.84 -9.27
C THR A 98 0.34 -11.29 -9.69
N LYS A 99 1.61 -11.61 -9.97
CA LYS A 99 2.04 -12.98 -10.34
C LYS A 99 2.02 -13.94 -9.14
N LEU A 100 2.50 -13.50 -7.97
CA LEU A 100 2.54 -14.28 -6.74
C LEU A 100 1.15 -14.81 -6.31
N THR A 101 0.08 -14.07 -6.60
CA THR A 101 -1.30 -14.47 -6.27
C THR A 101 -1.96 -15.35 -7.34
N ASN A 102 -1.58 -15.22 -8.62
CA ASN A 102 -2.07 -16.12 -9.67
C ASN A 102 -1.53 -17.55 -9.53
N ASP A 103 -0.30 -17.70 -9.02
CA ASP A 103 0.27 -19.02 -8.73
C ASP A 103 -0.26 -19.61 -7.40
N GLY A 104 -0.66 -18.77 -6.45
CA GLY A 104 -1.23 -19.20 -5.15
C GLY A 104 -2.72 -19.56 -5.18
N THR A 105 -3.48 -19.06 -6.16
CA THR A 105 -4.95 -19.26 -6.23
C THR A 105 -5.38 -20.62 -6.79
N GLN A 106 -4.45 -21.45 -7.30
CA GLN A 106 -4.77 -22.81 -7.74
C GLN A 106 -4.90 -23.83 -6.60
N GLN A 107 -4.46 -23.54 -5.36
CA GLN A 107 -4.55 -24.53 -4.27
C GLN A 107 -5.77 -24.39 -3.36
N ASP A 108 -6.42 -23.22 -3.29
CA ASP A 108 -7.50 -22.98 -2.31
C ASP A 108 -8.93 -22.97 -2.89
N THR A 109 -9.11 -23.23 -4.19
CA THR A 109 -10.45 -23.27 -4.80
C THR A 109 -11.23 -24.59 -4.58
N ILE A 110 -10.68 -25.55 -3.83
CA ILE A 110 -11.36 -26.81 -3.47
C ILE A 110 -11.54 -26.91 -1.95
N ARG A 111 -12.09 -25.90 -1.30
CA ARG A 111 -12.83 -26.03 -0.03
C ARG A 111 -13.32 -24.66 0.41
N HIS A 112 -14.57 -24.34 0.11
CA HIS A 112 -15.56 -23.88 1.10
C HIS A 112 -16.82 -23.39 0.39
N SER A 113 -17.64 -24.36 -0.05
CA SER A 113 -19.08 -24.19 0.03
C SER A 113 -19.45 -24.16 1.53
N ASN A 114 -19.94 -23.02 2.04
CA ASN A 114 -21.09 -22.97 2.95
C ASN A 114 -21.53 -21.54 3.28
N SER A 115 -22.82 -21.32 2.98
CA SER A 115 -23.80 -20.43 3.62
C SER A 115 -23.47 -19.93 5.03
N TYR A 116 -23.65 -18.63 5.31
CA TYR A 116 -24.75 -18.07 6.14
C TYR A 116 -24.60 -16.55 6.39
N CYS A 117 -25.75 -15.90 6.45
CA CYS A 117 -25.98 -14.52 6.87
C CYS A 117 -25.76 -14.35 8.40
N SER A 118 -25.00 -13.34 8.85
CA SER A 118 -25.23 -12.65 10.14
C SER A 118 -24.36 -11.41 10.33
N ARG A 119 -25.02 -10.33 10.79
CA ARG A 119 -24.43 -9.12 11.38
C ARG A 119 -23.70 -9.46 12.68
N GLN A 120 -22.53 -8.85 12.94
CA GLN A 120 -22.21 -8.15 14.20
C GLN A 120 -20.79 -7.53 14.19
N ASN A 121 -20.75 -6.23 14.47
CA ASN A 121 -19.79 -5.45 15.26
C ASN A 121 -18.32 -5.91 15.40
N GLY A 122 -17.41 -5.05 14.91
CA GLY A 122 -16.65 -4.21 15.84
C GLY A 122 -15.40 -4.79 16.48
N THR A 123 -14.52 -5.45 15.73
CA THR A 123 -13.06 -5.32 15.94
C THR A 123 -12.37 -5.78 14.65
N VAL A 124 -11.98 -4.84 13.79
CA VAL A 124 -11.16 -5.17 12.62
C VAL A 124 -9.75 -5.41 13.12
N VAL A 125 -9.50 -6.61 13.64
CA VAL A 125 -8.17 -7.19 13.52
C VAL A 125 -8.02 -7.39 12.02
N ALA A 126 -7.24 -6.53 11.37
CA ALA A 126 -6.88 -6.70 9.97
C ALA A 126 -6.15 -8.05 9.88
N SER A 127 -6.89 -9.10 9.53
CA SER A 127 -6.32 -10.36 9.09
C SER A 127 -5.32 -10.02 7.99
N SER A 128 -4.12 -10.62 8.04
CA SER A 128 -3.10 -10.45 7.01
C SER A 128 -3.65 -10.70 5.60
N GLU A 129 -4.70 -11.53 5.48
CA GLU A 129 -5.45 -11.79 4.24
C GLU A 129 -6.19 -10.55 3.72
N GLY A 130 -6.74 -9.71 4.61
CA GLY A 130 -7.44 -8.48 4.25
C GLY A 130 -6.51 -7.43 3.65
N THR A 131 -5.31 -7.28 4.24
CA THR A 131 -4.27 -6.40 3.72
C THR A 131 -3.67 -6.92 2.42
N HIS A 132 -3.48 -8.24 2.29
CA HIS A 132 -2.96 -8.82 1.06
C HIS A 132 -3.92 -8.63 -0.13
N ASN A 133 -5.22 -8.90 0.07
CA ASN A 133 -6.25 -8.69 -0.95
C ASN A 133 -6.41 -7.19 -1.31
N GLY A 134 -6.29 -6.30 -0.32
CA GLY A 134 -6.28 -4.85 -0.53
C GLY A 134 -5.10 -4.39 -1.40
N ILE A 135 -3.89 -4.83 -1.07
CA ILE A 135 -2.68 -4.56 -1.85
C ILE A 135 -2.83 -5.03 -3.30
N GLN A 136 -3.36 -6.24 -3.50
CA GLN A 136 -3.55 -6.81 -4.84
C GLN A 136 -4.51 -5.96 -5.69
N LYS A 137 -5.71 -5.66 -5.18
CA LYS A 137 -6.70 -4.86 -5.93
C LYS A 137 -6.17 -3.50 -6.35
N VAL A 138 -5.46 -2.81 -5.44
CA VAL A 138 -4.88 -1.48 -5.73
C VAL A 138 -3.75 -1.62 -6.74
N THR A 139 -2.94 -2.67 -6.62
CA THR A 139 -1.84 -2.97 -7.55
C THR A 139 -2.35 -3.24 -8.96
N ASP A 140 -3.37 -4.09 -9.11
CA ASP A 140 -3.94 -4.45 -10.42
C ASP A 140 -4.54 -3.22 -11.12
N GLY A 141 -5.27 -2.40 -10.37
CA GLY A 141 -5.76 -1.12 -10.88
C GLY A 141 -4.62 -0.22 -11.37
N LEU A 142 -3.60 -0.03 -10.50
CA LEU A 142 -2.45 0.82 -10.79
C LEU A 142 -1.68 0.34 -12.02
N LEU A 143 -1.40 -0.96 -12.09
CA LEU A 143 -0.72 -1.57 -13.22
C LEU A 143 -1.53 -1.41 -14.51
N TRP A 144 -2.83 -1.69 -14.49
CA TRP A 144 -3.70 -1.49 -15.65
C TRP A 144 -3.62 -0.06 -16.17
N LYS A 145 -3.68 0.93 -15.27
CA LYS A 145 -3.63 2.34 -15.66
C LYS A 145 -2.28 2.74 -16.25
N LEU A 146 -1.18 2.35 -15.60
CA LEU A 146 0.17 2.76 -16.00
C LEU A 146 0.63 2.06 -17.29
N VAL A 147 0.28 0.79 -17.47
CA VAL A 147 0.74 -0.02 -18.61
C VAL A 147 -0.25 0.04 -19.77
N ASN A 148 -1.55 -0.12 -19.52
CA ASN A 148 -2.56 -0.22 -20.58
C ASN A 148 -3.33 1.08 -20.78
N GLY A 149 -3.62 1.80 -19.70
CA GLY A 149 -4.46 3.01 -19.73
C GLY A 149 -3.79 4.25 -20.33
N MET A 150 -2.46 4.26 -20.45
CA MET A 150 -1.70 5.39 -21.00
C MET A 150 -1.41 5.26 -22.50
N ILE A 151 -1.77 4.15 -23.15
CA ILE A 151 -1.55 3.91 -24.59
C ILE A 151 -2.59 4.65 -25.47
N ILE A 152 -3.65 5.22 -24.88
CA ILE A 152 -4.68 5.97 -25.63
C ILE A 152 -4.38 7.47 -25.60
N LYS A 153 -3.46 7.94 -26.45
CA LYS A 153 -3.44 9.31 -26.98
C LYS A 153 -2.92 9.33 -28.40
#